data_AF-A0A1Y2HKE9-F1
#
_entry.id   AF-A0A1Y2HKE9-F1
#
_cell.length_a   1.000
_cell.length_b   1.000
_cell.length_c   1.000
_cell.angle_alpha   90.00
_cell.angle_beta   90.00
_cell.angle_gamma   90.00
#
_symmetry.space_group_name_H-M   'P 1'
#
loop_
_entity.id
_entity.type
_entity.pdbx_description
1 polymer ?
#
loop_
_entity_poly.entity_id
_entity_poly.type
_entity_poly.pdbx_seq_one_letter_code
_entity_poly.pdbx_strand_id
1 'polypeptide(L)'
;MPAGDLTPEIKNDLFIIKHRDILDTKRHYKKDKSKDLPKFFQVGRVVEGKHEFYSSRMTKKERKNTLVEELLKDTERRRYFKRKAEEISEKKAKGTKKWFAIQKAKRKRVW
;
A
#
# COMPACT_ATOMS: atom_id res chain seq x y z
N MET A 1 10.07 -23.56 -11.98
CA MET A 1 10.49 -22.14 -11.92
C MET A 1 11.72 -22.05 -11.04
N PRO A 2 12.75 -21.27 -11.40
CA PRO A 2 13.90 -21.03 -10.53
C PRO A 2 13.47 -20.29 -9.25
N ALA A 3 14.25 -20.44 -8.17
CA ALA A 3 14.07 -19.61 -6.98
C ALA A 3 14.48 -18.17 -7.34
N GLY A 4 13.61 -17.20 -7.08
CA GLY A 4 13.89 -15.80 -7.38
C GLY A 4 14.76 -15.17 -6.29
N ASP A 5 15.68 -14.30 -6.69
CA ASP A 5 16.49 -13.53 -5.74
C ASP A 5 15.62 -12.50 -5.01
N LEU A 6 15.70 -12.48 -3.68
CA LEU A 6 14.88 -11.59 -2.85
C LEU A 6 15.59 -10.26 -2.63
N THR A 7 15.55 -9.39 -3.65
CA THR A 7 15.97 -7.98 -3.50
C THR A 7 14.96 -7.23 -2.61
N PRO A 8 15.36 -6.12 -1.95
CA PRO A 8 14.46 -5.34 -1.12
C PRO A 8 13.25 -4.78 -1.89
N GLU A 9 13.44 -4.43 -3.16
CA GLU A 9 12.37 -3.94 -4.05
C GLU A 9 11.31 -5.03 -4.30
N ILE A 10 11.76 -6.23 -4.67
CA ILE A 10 10.87 -7.38 -4.92
C ILE A 10 10.15 -7.77 -3.63
N LYS A 11 10.83 -7.74 -2.48
CA LYS A 11 10.20 -8.01 -1.19
C LYS A 11 9.05 -7.03 -0.91
N ASN A 12 9.22 -5.75 -1.24
CA ASN A 12 8.17 -4.74 -1.09
C ASN A 12 7.01 -5.00 -2.05
N ASP A 13 7.28 -5.32 -3.31
CA ASP A 13 6.25 -5.67 -4.29
C ASP A 13 5.44 -6.90 -3.84
N LEU A 14 6.11 -7.94 -3.38
CA LEU A 14 5.46 -9.14 -2.83
C LEU A 14 4.63 -8.83 -1.58
N PHE A 15 5.12 -7.95 -0.71
CA PHE A 15 4.39 -7.49 0.48
C PHE A 15 3.10 -6.75 0.09
N ILE A 16 3.17 -5.89 -0.93
CA ILE A 16 2.00 -5.18 -1.46
C ILE A 16 0.99 -6.15 -2.06
N ILE A 17 1.42 -7.13 -2.85
CA ILE A 17 0.54 -8.15 -3.44
C ILE A 17 -0.21 -8.91 -2.35
N LYS A 18 0.48 -9.29 -1.26
CA LYS A 18 -0.14 -9.96 -0.12
C LYS A 18 -1.19 -9.09 0.59
N HIS A 19 -0.95 -7.78 0.67
CA HIS A 19 -1.85 -6.82 1.31
C HIS A 19 -2.77 -6.10 0.32
N ARG A 20 -2.99 -6.66 -0.87
CA ARG A 20 -3.80 -6.04 -1.94
C ARG A 20 -5.22 -5.66 -1.52
N ASP A 21 -5.77 -6.37 -0.53
CA ASP A 21 -7.10 -6.11 0.05
C ASP A 21 -7.22 -4.73 0.71
N ILE A 22 -6.10 -4.13 1.13
CA ILE A 22 -6.08 -2.84 1.83
C ILE A 22 -5.89 -1.68 0.86
N LEU A 23 -5.44 -1.95 -0.37
CA LEU A 23 -5.04 -0.91 -1.33
C LEU A 23 -6.23 -0.13 -1.89
N ASP A 24 -7.36 -0.81 -2.10
CA ASP A 24 -8.56 -0.23 -2.69
C ASP A 24 -9.79 -0.67 -1.89
N THR A 25 -10.56 0.28 -1.37
CA THR A 25 -11.76 0.00 -0.58
C THR A 25 -12.90 -0.62 -1.38
N LYS A 26 -12.86 -0.52 -2.71
CA LYS A 26 -13.89 -1.04 -3.60
C LYS A 26 -13.58 -2.44 -4.12
N ARG A 27 -12.33 -2.90 -4.01
CA ARG A 27 -11.90 -4.21 -4.51
C ARG A 27 -11.67 -5.17 -3.36
N HIS A 28 -12.57 -6.12 -3.22
CA HIS A 28 -12.48 -7.19 -2.23
C HIS A 28 -11.98 -8.47 -2.91
N TYR A 29 -10.79 -8.94 -2.55
CA TYR A 29 -10.28 -10.21 -3.07
C TYR A 29 -10.58 -11.37 -2.12
N LYS A 30 -10.43 -12.58 -2.63
CA LYS A 30 -10.46 -13.79 -1.81
C LYS A 30 -9.28 -13.77 -0.84
N LYS A 31 -9.58 -14.00 0.44
CA LYS A 31 -8.57 -14.06 1.51
C LYS A 31 -7.56 -15.16 1.22
N ASP A 32 -6.29 -14.77 1.18
CA ASP A 32 -5.18 -15.71 1.16
C ASP A 32 -4.84 -16.12 2.61
N LYS A 33 -4.61 -17.42 2.83
CA LYS A 33 -4.24 -17.98 4.14
C LYS A 33 -2.72 -18.12 4.30
N SER A 34 -1.96 -17.86 3.24
CA SER A 34 -0.51 -18.09 3.19
C SER A 34 0.22 -17.08 4.07
N LYS A 35 0.98 -17.57 5.05
CA LYS A 35 1.76 -16.72 5.96
C LYS A 35 3.05 -16.24 5.31
N ASP A 36 3.68 -17.08 4.49
CA ASP A 36 5.01 -16.81 3.95
C ASP A 36 4.97 -16.28 2.51
N LEU A 37 6.05 -15.61 2.11
CA LEU A 37 6.23 -15.22 0.72
C LEU A 37 6.50 -16.47 -0.14
N PRO A 38 6.05 -16.49 -1.41
CA PRO A 38 6.28 -17.64 -2.28
C PRO A 38 7.78 -17.85 -2.51
N LYS A 39 8.25 -19.11 -2.42
CA LYS A 39 9.64 -19.50 -2.65
C LYS A 39 10.06 -19.38 -4.12
N PHE A 40 9.12 -19.61 -5.02
CA PHE A 40 9.32 -19.55 -6.46
C PHE A 40 8.41 -18.49 -7.04
N PHE A 41 8.98 -17.49 -7.70
CA PHE A 41 8.25 -16.40 -8.33
C PHE A 41 9.02 -15.89 -9.55
N GLN A 42 8.31 -15.19 -10.44
CA GLN A 42 8.91 -14.49 -11.56
C GLN A 42 8.23 -13.13 -11.71
N VAL A 43 9.04 -12.10 -11.93
CA VAL A 43 8.54 -10.76 -12.24
C VAL A 43 8.44 -10.63 -13.76
N GLY A 44 7.26 -10.29 -14.23
CA GLY A 44 6.96 -10.11 -15.65
C GLY A 44 6.18 -8.84 -15.88
N ARG A 45 6.27 -8.32 -17.10
CA ARG A 45 5.54 -7.13 -17.53
C ARG A 45 4.49 -7.52 -18.56
N VAL A 46 3.28 -6.97 -18.42
CA VAL A 46 2.21 -7.20 -19.38
C VAL A 46 2.54 -6.49 -20.69
N VAL A 47 2.48 -7.25 -21.79
CA VAL A 47 2.59 -6.72 -23.17
C VAL A 47 1.18 -6.53 -23.70
N GLU A 48 0.77 -5.28 -23.86
CA GLU A 48 -0.57 -4.91 -24.32
C GLU A 48 -0.78 -5.33 -25.79
N GLY A 49 -2.01 -5.73 -26.12
CA GLY A 49 -2.40 -6.08 -27.49
C GLY A 49 -2.33 -4.88 -28.44
N LYS A 50 -1.97 -5.13 -29.70
CA LYS A 50 -1.89 -4.07 -30.73
C LYS A 50 -3.23 -3.40 -31.05
N HIS A 51 -4.36 -3.93 -30.59
CA HIS A 51 -5.69 -3.41 -30.87
C HIS A 51 -6.25 -2.51 -29.74
N GLU A 52 -5.65 -2.53 -28.55
CA GLU A 52 -6.10 -1.72 -27.41
C GLU A 52 -5.18 -0.50 -27.23
N PHE A 53 -5.53 0.61 -27.87
CA PHE A 53 -4.70 1.83 -27.83
C PHE A 53 -5.07 2.81 -26.72
N TYR A 54 -6.36 2.94 -26.41
CA TYR A 54 -6.86 4.05 -25.59
C TYR A 54 -7.39 3.65 -24.21
N SER A 55 -7.67 2.36 -23.96
CA SER A 55 -8.34 1.90 -22.74
C SER A 55 -7.38 1.26 -21.74
N SER A 56 -6.71 0.18 -22.14
CA SER A 56 -5.84 -0.63 -21.25
C SER A 56 -4.37 -0.23 -21.29
N ARG A 57 -3.98 0.55 -22.31
CA ARG A 57 -2.59 0.87 -22.59
C ARG A 57 -2.09 2.02 -21.72
N MET A 58 -1.05 1.74 -20.93
CA MET A 58 -0.37 2.78 -20.17
C MET A 58 0.57 3.60 -21.05
N THR A 59 0.67 4.91 -20.80
CA THR A 59 1.64 5.77 -21.49
C THR A 59 3.08 5.49 -21.01
N LYS A 60 4.08 5.90 -21.79
CA LYS A 60 5.50 5.76 -21.42
C LYS A 60 5.84 6.38 -20.05
N LYS A 61 5.14 7.46 -19.68
CA LYS A 61 5.36 8.18 -18.41
C LYS A 61 4.77 7.44 -17.20
N GLU A 62 3.71 6.67 -17.40
CA GLU A 62 3.00 5.93 -16.35
C GLU A 62 3.66 4.60 -16.02
N ARG A 63 4.27 3.97 -17.03
CA ARG A 63 5.04 2.73 -16.87
C ARG A 63 6.22 2.94 -15.92
N LYS A 64 6.31 2.11 -14.89
CA LYS A 64 7.44 2.08 -13.94
C LYS A 64 8.11 0.71 -13.90
N ASN A 65 9.19 0.63 -13.13
CA ASN A 65 9.98 -0.60 -13.00
C ASN A 65 9.42 -1.54 -11.93
N THR A 66 8.82 -0.98 -10.87
CA THR A 66 8.27 -1.73 -9.73
C THR A 66 6.79 -1.42 -9.50
N LEU A 67 6.08 -2.36 -8.89
CA LEU A 67 4.66 -2.20 -8.54
C LEU A 67 4.47 -1.07 -7.51
N VAL A 68 5.39 -0.98 -6.54
CA VAL A 68 5.39 0.08 -5.51
C VAL A 68 5.46 1.47 -6.14
N GLU A 69 6.32 1.67 -7.16
CA GLU A 69 6.45 2.96 -7.83
C GLU A 69 5.17 3.37 -8.56
N GLU A 70 4.50 2.43 -9.23
CA GLU A 70 3.22 2.70 -9.90
C GLU A 70 2.15 3.10 -8.87
N LEU A 71 2.07 2.37 -7.76
CA LEU A 71 1.14 2.67 -6.67
C LEU A 71 1.43 4.04 -6.05
N LEU A 72 2.71 4.36 -5.85
CA LEU A 72 3.12 5.65 -5.33
C LEU A 72 2.77 6.74 -6.34
N LYS A 73 2.84 6.54 -7.65
CA LYS A 73 2.54 7.62 -8.60
C LYS A 73 1.08 8.09 -8.53
N ASP A 74 0.16 7.23 -8.11
CA ASP A 74 -1.27 7.53 -7.97
C ASP A 74 -1.54 8.53 -6.82
N THR A 75 -2.03 9.71 -7.19
CA THR A 75 -2.30 10.82 -6.25
C THR A 75 -3.53 10.58 -5.38
N GLU A 76 -4.55 9.91 -5.90
CA GLU A 76 -5.79 9.62 -5.17
C GLU A 76 -5.53 8.60 -4.06
N ARG A 77 -4.81 7.53 -4.39
CA ARG A 77 -4.41 6.51 -3.41
C ARG A 77 -3.51 7.09 -2.33
N ARG A 78 -2.55 7.95 -2.67
CA ARG A 78 -1.72 8.67 -1.69
C ARG A 78 -2.56 9.47 -0.69
N ARG A 79 -3.55 10.24 -1.17
CA ARG A 79 -4.43 11.04 -0.31
C ARG A 79 -5.23 10.14 0.62
N TYR A 80 -5.77 9.04 0.10
CA TYR A 80 -6.50 8.06 0.90
C TYR A 80 -5.62 7.45 2.00
N PHE A 81 -4.42 6.94 1.65
CA PHE A 81 -3.52 6.32 2.62
C PHE A 81 -3.06 7.31 3.69
N LYS A 82 -2.76 8.57 3.32
CA LYS A 82 -2.39 9.61 4.27
C LYS A 82 -3.51 9.86 5.29
N ARG A 83 -4.73 10.11 4.82
CA ARG A 83 -5.90 10.32 5.70
C ARG A 83 -6.11 9.11 6.62
N LYS A 84 -6.04 7.89 6.07
CA LYS A 84 -6.26 6.69 6.87
C LYS A 84 -5.17 6.45 7.90
N ALA A 85 -3.92 6.74 7.55
CA ALA A 85 -2.80 6.65 8.48
C ALA A 85 -2.95 7.63 9.65
N GLU A 86 -3.37 8.88 9.39
CA GLU A 86 -3.66 9.89 10.41
C GLU A 86 -4.79 9.42 11.33
N GLU A 87 -5.92 8.95 10.78
CA GLU A 87 -7.03 8.40 11.58
C GLU A 87 -6.59 7.23 12.47
N ILE A 88 -5.76 6.32 11.94
CA ILE A 88 -5.25 5.17 12.70
C ILE A 88 -4.29 5.65 13.79
N SER A 89 -3.41 6.60 13.49
CA SER A 89 -2.47 7.19 14.45
C SER A 89 -3.21 7.87 15.60
N GLU A 90 -4.23 8.68 15.31
CA GLU A 90 -5.06 9.33 16.31
C GLU A 90 -5.80 8.31 17.19
N LYS A 91 -6.41 7.29 16.57
CA LYS A 91 -7.08 6.21 17.31
C LYS A 91 -6.13 5.46 18.23
N LYS A 92 -4.91 5.16 17.76
CA LYS A 92 -3.86 4.50 18.56
C LYS A 92 -3.30 5.42 19.65
N ALA A 93 -3.28 6.73 19.43
CA ALA A 93 -2.81 7.70 20.41
C ALA A 93 -3.79 7.85 21.59
N LYS A 94 -5.10 7.65 21.39
CA LYS A 94 -6.10 7.67 22.47
C LYS A 94 -5.75 6.59 23.53
N GLY A 95 -5.87 6.97 24.81
CA GLY A 95 -5.55 6.07 25.92
C GLY A 95 -4.06 5.91 26.25
N THR A 96 -3.15 6.48 25.45
CA THR A 96 -1.72 6.49 25.79
C THR A 96 -1.41 7.46 26.93
N LYS A 97 -0.25 7.26 27.60
CA LYS A 97 0.24 8.19 28.63
C LYS A 97 0.34 9.63 28.11
N LYS A 98 0.77 9.80 26.85
CA LYS A 98 0.83 11.11 26.19
C LYS A 98 -0.55 11.74 26.04
N TRP A 99 -1.55 10.97 25.61
CA TRP A 99 -2.93 11.43 25.53
C TRP A 99 -3.46 11.85 26.91
N PHE A 100 -3.21 11.04 27.96
CA PHE A 100 -3.60 11.38 29.32
C PHE A 100 -2.93 12.66 29.84
N ALA A 101 -1.63 12.83 29.57
CA ALA A 101 -0.89 14.04 29.92
C ALA A 101 -1.46 15.29 29.23
N ILE A 102 -1.81 15.20 27.94
CA ILE A 102 -2.49 16.28 27.20
C ILE A 102 -3.85 16.61 27.82
N GLN A 103 -4.65 15.61 28.19
CA GLN A 103 -5.95 15.85 28.85
C GLN A 103 -5.78 16.54 30.21
N LYS A 104 -4.80 16.10 31.02
CA LYS A 104 -4.50 16.72 32.32
C LYS A 104 -4.04 18.17 32.17
N ALA A 105 -3.20 18.46 31.17
CA ALA A 105 -2.75 19.82 30.86
C ALA A 105 -3.92 20.73 30.42
N LYS A 106 -4.84 20.22 29.59
CA LYS A 106 -6.07 20.96 29.21
C LYS A 106 -6.94 21.32 30.41
N ARG A 107 -7.11 20.40 31.36
CA ARG A 107 -7.88 20.63 32.61
C ARG A 107 -7.24 21.67 33.53
N LYS A 108 -5.91 21.80 33.53
CA LYS A 108 -5.17 22.78 34.36
C LYS A 108 -5.18 24.19 33.78
N ARG A 109 -5.42 24.35 32.48
CA ARG A 109 -5.39 25.64 31.77
C ARG A 109 -6.73 26.39 31.85
N VAL A 110 -7.60 26.01 32.79
CA VAL A 110 -8.84 26.74 33.10
C VAL A 110 -8.54 27.61 34.32
N TRP A 111 -7.97 28.78 34.05
CA TRP A 111 -7.93 29.95 34.91
C TRP A 111 -7.91 31.17 33.99
#